data_AF-A0A845QZ93-F1
#
_entry.id   AF-A0A845QZ93-F1
#
_cell.length_a   1.000
_cell.length_b   1.000
_cell.length_c   1.000
_cell.angle_alpha   90.00
_cell.angle_beta   90.00
_cell.angle_gamma   90.00
#
_symmetry.space_group_name_H-M   'P 1'
#
loop_
_entity.id
_entity.type
_entity.pdbx_description
1 polymer ?
#
loop_
_entity_poly.entity_id
_entity_poly.type
_entity_poly.pdbx_seq_one_letter_code
_entity_poly.pdbx_strand_id
1 'polypeptide(L)' 'MNNSYKTFKKYEVKAESLIDFMNTYYKRDRFYGRGKEYAKSLINSYKQELNQNGYVFISQHDNITGEVVSYYKK' A
#
# COMPACT_ATOMS: atom_id res chain seq x y z
N MET A 1 19.12 -6.92 12.79
CA MET A 1 17.73 -6.50 12.52
C MET A 1 17.66 -5.94 11.11
N ASN A 2 17.00 -6.63 10.17
CA ASN A 2 16.71 -6.06 8.86
C ASN A 2 15.73 -4.90 9.07
N ASN A 3 16.16 -3.69 8.70
CA ASN A 3 15.28 -2.53 8.75
C ASN A 3 14.35 -2.59 7.53
N SER A 4 13.14 -3.12 7.71
CA SER A 4 12.14 -3.26 6.64
C SER A 4 11.91 -1.94 5.89
N TYR A 5 11.96 -0.79 6.59
CA TYR A 5 11.91 0.53 5.96
C TYR A 5 12.98 0.71 4.89
N LYS A 6 14.23 0.31 5.14
CA LYS A 6 15.33 0.41 4.16
C LYS A 6 15.16 -0.62 3.05
N THR A 7 14.73 -1.83 3.39
CA THR A 7 14.52 -2.93 2.42
C THR A 7 13.51 -2.55 1.35
N PHE A 8 12.41 -1.89 1.73
CA PHE A 8 11.35 -1.53 0.80
C PHE A 8 11.58 -0.22 0.06
N LYS A 9 12.53 0.63 0.50
CA LYS A 9 12.74 1.97 -0.06
C LYS A 9 13.08 1.96 -1.55
N LYS A 10 13.75 0.92 -2.02
CA LYS A 10 14.06 0.73 -3.45
C LYS A 10 12.83 0.50 -4.34
N TYR A 11 11.68 0.18 -3.74
CA TYR A 11 10.40 0.00 -4.42
C TYR A 11 9.48 1.21 -4.24
N GLU A 12 10.00 2.35 -3.83
CA GLU A 12 9.21 3.55 -3.62
C GLU A 12 8.60 4.06 -4.93
N VAL A 13 7.30 4.31 -4.91
CA VAL A 13 6.58 4.94 -6.01
C VAL A 13 6.07 6.33 -5.61
N LYS A 14 5.92 7.20 -6.61
CA LYS A 14 5.32 8.51 -6.40
C LYS A 14 3.80 8.37 -6.40
N ALA A 15 3.18 8.81 -5.31
CA ALA A 15 1.74 8.97 -5.18
C ALA A 15 1.46 10.25 -4.37
N GLU A 16 0.31 10.88 -4.61
CA GLU A 16 -0.08 12.12 -3.91
C GLU A 16 -0.60 11.84 -2.50
N SER A 17 -1.20 10.67 -2.30
CA SER A 17 -1.75 10.25 -1.03
C SER A 17 -1.76 8.71 -0.92
N LEU A 18 -2.05 8.21 0.28
CA LEU A 18 -2.27 6.77 0.47
C LEU A 18 -3.43 6.24 -0.39
N ILE A 19 -4.50 7.02 -0.54
CA ILE A 19 -5.67 6.61 -1.33
C ILE A 19 -5.31 6.54 -2.81
N ASP A 20 -4.56 7.53 -3.30
CA ASP A 20 -4.04 7.56 -4.66
C ASP A 20 -3.12 6.36 -4.94
N PHE A 21 -2.20 6.06 -4.01
CA PHE A 21 -1.34 4.88 -4.07
C PHE A 21 -2.15 3.58 -4.17
N MET A 22 -3.14 3.38 -3.29
CA MET A 22 -3.96 2.18 -3.31
C MET A 22 -4.83 2.10 -4.58
N ASN A 23 -5.41 3.19 -5.05
CA ASN A 23 -6.21 3.19 -6.27
C ASN A 23 -5.37 2.90 -7.53
N THR A 24 -4.12 3.34 -7.54
CA THR A 24 -3.22 3.20 -8.69
C THR A 24 -2.64 1.79 -8.80
N TYR A 25 -2.25 1.19 -7.67
CA TYR A 25 -1.46 -0.04 -7.68
C TYR A 25 -2.22 -1.26 -7.16
N TYR A 26 -3.26 -1.12 -6.35
CA TYR A 26 -3.98 -2.27 -5.80
C TYR A 26 -4.93 -2.87 -6.83
N LYS A 27 -4.94 -4.21 -6.95
CA LYS A 27 -5.89 -4.93 -7.81
C LYS A 27 -7.32 -4.61 -7.39
N ARG A 28 -8.15 -4.21 -8.37
CA ARG A 28 -9.52 -3.73 -8.10
C ARG A 28 -10.42 -4.78 -7.43
N ASP A 29 -10.30 -6.05 -7.82
CA ASP A 29 -11.03 -7.17 -7.21
C ASP A 29 -10.60 -7.38 -5.75
N ARG A 30 -9.31 -7.21 -5.45
CA ARG A 30 -8.79 -7.32 -4.08
C ARG A 30 -9.15 -6.12 -3.22
N PHE A 31 -9.20 -4.92 -3.80
CA PHE A 31 -9.52 -3.70 -3.06
C PHE A 31 -11.02 -3.56 -2.78
N TYR A 32 -11.85 -3.73 -3.82
CA TYR A 32 -13.30 -3.46 -3.77
C TYR A 32 -14.19 -4.69 -3.93
N GLY A 33 -13.66 -5.86 -4.28
CA GLY A 33 -14.47 -7.05 -4.60
C GLY A 33 -15.25 -7.63 -3.41
N ARG A 34 -14.89 -7.26 -2.17
CA ARG A 34 -15.63 -7.61 -0.95
C ARG A 34 -16.60 -6.51 -0.48
N GLY A 35 -16.80 -5.48 -1.30
CA GLY A 35 -17.67 -4.34 -0.99
C GLY A 35 -16.96 -3.16 -0.33
N LYS A 36 -17.71 -2.05 -0.20
CA LYS A 36 -17.18 -0.75 0.27
C LYS A 36 -16.68 -0.77 1.71
N GLU A 37 -17.35 -1.52 2.59
CA GLU A 37 -16.93 -1.63 4.00
C GLU A 37 -15.58 -2.33 4.15
N TYR A 38 -15.33 -3.37 3.35
CA TYR A 38 -14.02 -4.01 3.31
C TYR A 38 -12.94 -3.05 2.81
N ALA A 39 -13.18 -2.33 1.72
CA ALA A 39 -12.24 -1.34 1.19
C ALA A 39 -11.90 -0.26 2.24
N LYS A 40 -12.90 0.21 2.99
CA LYS A 40 -12.73 1.20 4.07
C LYS A 40 -11.88 0.64 5.22
N SER A 41 -12.14 -0.61 5.62
CA SER A 41 -11.32 -1.30 6.63
C SER A 41 -9.87 -1.45 6.19
N LEU A 42 -9.64 -1.83 4.93
CA LEU A 42 -8.31 -1.99 4.35
C LEU A 42 -7.54 -0.65 4.29
N ILE A 43 -8.19 0.42 3.83
CA ILE A 43 -7.63 1.78 3.86
C ILE A 43 -7.21 2.16 5.28
N ASN A 44 -8.06 1.88 6.27
CA ASN A 44 -7.77 2.22 7.66
C ASN A 44 -6.56 1.43 8.20
N SER A 45 -6.44 0.15 7.86
CA SER A 45 -5.27 -0.68 8.19
C SER A 45 -3.98 -0.08 7.61
N TYR A 46 -3.99 0.23 6.30
CA TYR A 46 -2.83 0.86 5.65
C TYR A 46 -2.50 2.23 6.24
N LYS A 47 -3.52 3.01 6.65
CA LYS A 47 -3.30 4.29 7.32
C LYS A 47 -2.64 4.13 8.69
N GLN A 48 -3.02 3.10 9.44
CA GLN A 48 -2.40 2.79 10.74
C GLN A 48 -0.95 2.35 10.55
N GLU A 49 -0.68 1.44 9.62
CA GLU A 49 0.69 1.00 9.28
C GLU A 49 1.57 2.16 8.82
N LEU A 50 1.06 3.04 7.95
CA LEU A 50 1.77 4.22 7.48
C LEU A 50 2.15 5.15 8.63
N ASN A 51 1.27 5.33 9.60
CA ASN A 51 1.52 6.18 10.76
C ASN A 51 2.52 5.55 11.74
N GLN A 52 2.52 4.23 11.89
CA GLN A 52 3.42 3.51 12.78
C GLN A 52 4.83 3.38 12.20
N ASN A 53 4.92 3.05 10.91
CA ASN A 53 6.17 2.67 10.26
C ASN A 53 6.78 3.79 9.41
N GLY A 54 6.00 4.82 9.05
CA GLY A 54 6.38 5.84 8.09
C GLY A 54 6.34 5.36 6.63
N TYR A 55 5.90 4.13 6.38
CA TYR A 55 5.72 3.57 5.04
C TYR A 55 4.70 2.42 5.04
N VAL A 56 4.20 2.09 3.85
CA VAL A 56 3.42 0.89 3.55
C VAL A 56 3.89 0.28 2.23
N PHE A 57 3.53 -0.96 1.97
CA PHE A 57 3.79 -1.60 0.68
C PHE A 57 2.60 -2.43 0.25
N ILE A 58 2.45 -2.60 -1.07
CA ILE A 58 1.52 -3.55 -1.68
C ILE A 58 2.37 -4.71 -2.18
N SER A 59 1.96 -5.92 -1.83
CA SER A 59 2.64 -7.14 -2.23
C SER A 59 2.50 -7.37 -3.74
N GLN A 60 3.39 -8.18 -4.33
CA GLN A 60 3.25 -8.65 -5.71
C GLN A 60 1.89 -9.31 -5.99
N HIS A 61 1.30 -9.99 -5.00
CA HIS A 61 0.02 -10.67 -5.19
C HIS A 61 -1.15 -9.69 -5.29
N ASP A 62 -1.07 -8.56 -4.59
CA ASP A 62 -2.12 -7.55 -4.52
C ASP A 62 -1.91 -6.40 -5.51
N ASN A 63 -0.70 -6.23 -6.06
CA ASN A 63 -0.38 -5.20 -7.04
C ASN A 63 -0.80 -5.61 -8.45
N ILE A 64 -1.40 -4.68 -9.20
CA ILE A 64 -1.77 -4.81 -10.62
C ILE A 64 -0.57 -5.22 -11.49
N THR A 65 0.64 -4.71 -11.21
CA THR A 65 1.84 -5.03 -12.03
C THR A 65 2.50 -6.35 -11.68
N GLY A 66 2.12 -6.99 -10.55
CA GLY A 66 2.81 -8.17 -10.07
C GLY A 66 4.18 -7.89 -9.42
N GLU A 67 4.50 -6.63 -9.12
CA GLU A 67 5.73 -6.24 -8.42
C GLU A 67 5.42 -5.77 -7.00
N VAL A 68 6.43 -5.73 -6.13
CA VAL A 68 6.30 -5.03 -4.84
C VAL A 68 6.43 -3.54 -5.08
N VAL A 69 5.48 -2.76 -4.56
CA VAL A 69 5.56 -1.29 -4.57
C VAL A 69 5.34 -0.75 -3.17
N SER A 70 5.96 0.38 -2.85
CA SER A 70 5.90 0.97 -1.52
C SER A 70 5.64 2.47 -1.57
N TYR A 71 4.96 2.95 -0.54
CA TYR A 71 4.63 4.35 -0.35
C TYR A 71 5.17 4.80 1.00
N TYR A 72 5.94 5.89 0.97
CA TYR A 72 6.52 6.50 2.16
C TYR A 72 5.76 7.77 2.50
N LYS A 73 5.52 7.98 3.79
CA LYS A 73 4.97 9.25 4.27
C LYS A 73 6.01 10.33 3.98
N LYS A 74 5.60 11.38 3.25
CA LYS A 74 6.40 12.58 3.06
C LYS A 74 6.59 13.32 4.38
#